data_AF-A4FMZ9-F1
#
_entry.id   AF-A4FMZ9-F1
#
_cell.length_a   1.000
_cell.length_b   1.000
_cell.length_c   1.000
_cell.angle_alpha   90.00
_cell.angle_beta   90.00
_cell.angle_gamma   90.00
#
_symmetry.space_group_name_H-M   'P 1'
#
loop_
_entity.id
_entity.type
_entity.pdbx_description
1 polymer ?
#
loop_
_entity_poly.entity_id
_entity_poly.type
_entity_poly.pdbx_seq_one_letter_code
_entity_poly.pdbx_strand_id
1 'polypeptide(L)'
;MANETPRSGHTAGAFDIRVIIAALFAIYGLVLLVVGVVATAPEDVAKAAGININLWSGVGMLVFTALFVLWARLRPIRVPDESAHQ
;
A
#
# COMPACT_ATOMS: atom_id res chain seq x y z
N MET A 1 38.96 -5.21 -28.09
CA MET A 1 38.33 -5.61 -26.81
C MET A 1 37.09 -4.77 -26.65
N ALA A 2 35.91 -5.33 -26.88
CA ALA A 2 34.65 -4.61 -26.73
C ALA A 2 34.38 -4.43 -25.24
N ASN A 3 34.20 -3.19 -24.79
CA ASN A 3 33.85 -2.88 -23.41
C ASN A 3 32.34 -3.02 -23.27
N GLU A 4 31.90 -4.09 -22.63
CA GLU A 4 30.48 -4.35 -22.36
C GLU A 4 30.03 -3.44 -21.21
N THR A 5 29.36 -2.33 -21.53
CA THR A 5 28.77 -1.46 -20.50
C THR A 5 27.60 -2.20 -19.83
N PRO A 6 27.58 -2.35 -18.50
CA PRO A 6 26.51 -3.08 -17.82
C PRO A 6 25.17 -2.36 -18.00
N ARG A 7 24.20 -3.02 -18.65
CA ARG A 7 22.81 -2.54 -18.78
C ARG A 7 22.14 -2.51 -17.40
N SER A 8 22.02 -1.33 -16.79
CA SER A 8 21.29 -1.16 -15.53
C SER A 8 19.78 -1.04 -15.80
N GLY A 9 19.05 -2.16 -15.68
CA GLY A 9 17.59 -2.17 -15.81
C GLY A 9 16.93 -1.16 -14.87
N HIS A 10 16.13 -0.23 -15.40
CA HIS A 10 15.38 0.73 -14.61
C HIS A 10 14.16 0.06 -13.96
N THR A 11 14.10 0.01 -12.63
CA THR A 11 12.87 -0.38 -11.93
C THR A 11 11.86 0.77 -12.03
N ALA A 12 10.74 0.56 -12.73
CA ALA A 12 9.57 1.46 -12.65
C ALA A 12 8.80 1.28 -11.32
N GLY A 13 9.52 1.12 -10.21
CA GLY A 13 8.97 0.67 -8.93
C GLY A 13 8.02 1.67 -8.27
N ALA A 14 8.14 2.95 -8.59
CA ALA A 14 7.30 4.01 -8.00
C ALA A 14 5.88 4.07 -8.60
N PHE A 15 5.67 3.54 -9.81
CA PHE A 15 4.37 3.55 -10.52
C PHE A 15 3.66 2.19 -10.49
N ASP A 16 4.01 1.31 -9.55
CA ASP A 16 3.28 0.06 -9.34
C ASP A 16 1.94 0.33 -8.65
N ILE A 17 0.84 -0.13 -9.25
CA ILE A 17 -0.52 0.03 -8.73
C ILE A 17 -0.66 -0.50 -7.30
N ARG A 18 0.10 -1.53 -6.91
CA ARG A 18 0.06 -2.11 -5.57
C ARG A 18 0.57 -1.13 -4.52
N VAL A 19 1.59 -0.34 -4.85
CA VAL A 19 2.15 0.67 -3.96
C VAL A 19 1.17 1.84 -3.81
N ILE A 20 0.52 2.25 -4.90
CA ILE A 20 -0.51 3.30 -4.88
C ILE A 20 -1.70 2.86 -4.02
N ILE A 21 -2.24 1.65 -4.26
CA ILE A 21 -3.34 1.09 -3.46
C ILE A 21 -2.94 0.99 -1.99
N ALA A 22 -1.74 0.47 -1.69
CA ALA A 22 -1.26 0.36 -0.32
C ALA A 22 -1.17 1.71 0.39
N ALA A 23 -0.69 2.75 -0.29
CA ALA A 23 -0.59 4.10 0.26
C ALA A 23 -1.96 4.71 0.55
N LEU A 24 -2.93 4.56 -0.36
CA LEU A 24 -4.30 5.04 -0.15
C LEU A 24 -4.96 4.35 1.06
N PHE A 25 -4.83 3.01 1.14
CA PHE A 25 -5.33 2.25 2.28
C PHE A 25 -4.62 2.61 3.59
N ALA A 26 -3.31 2.90 3.54
CA ALA A 26 -2.55 3.29 4.72
C ALA A 26 -3.04 4.63 5.29
N ILE A 27 -3.22 5.64 4.42
CA ILE A 27 -3.67 6.97 4.82
C ILE A 27 -5.06 6.89 5.43
N TYR A 28 -6.02 6.28 4.71
CA TYR A 28 -7.40 6.22 5.19
C TYR A 28 -7.54 5.28 6.40
N GLY A 29 -6.82 4.15 6.42
CA GLY A 29 -6.77 3.25 7.56
C GLY A 29 -6.23 3.91 8.82
N LEU A 30 -5.20 4.77 8.70
CA LEU A 30 -4.68 5.57 9.82
C LEU A 30 -5.70 6.60 10.30
N VAL A 31 -6.41 7.28 9.40
CA VAL A 31 -7.50 8.19 9.77
C VAL A 31 -8.58 7.46 10.56
N LEU A 32 -9.03 6.30 10.08
CA LEU A 32 -10.03 5.49 10.77
C LEU A 32 -9.53 4.95 12.12
N LEU A 33 -8.26 4.56 12.21
CA LEU A 33 -7.66 4.15 13.48
C LEU A 33 -7.70 5.30 14.49
N VAL A 34 -7.28 6.50 14.09
CA VAL A 34 -7.30 7.69 14.95
C VAL A 34 -8.73 8.02 15.37
N VAL A 35 -9.67 8.12 14.43
CA VAL A 35 -11.09 8.39 14.72
C VAL A 35 -11.68 7.32 15.65
N GLY A 36 -11.36 6.05 15.39
CA GLY A 36 -11.77 4.92 16.24
C GLY A 36 -11.23 5.02 17.67
N VAL A 37 -10.03 5.56 17.88
CA VAL A 37 -9.46 5.72 19.23
C VAL A 37 -9.94 6.99 19.93
N VAL A 38 -9.99 8.13 19.23
CA VAL A 38 -10.16 9.46 19.86
C VAL A 38 -11.52 10.11 19.64
N ALA A 39 -12.28 9.67 18.62
CA ALA A 39 -13.49 10.34 18.16
C ALA A 39 -14.64 9.36 17.93
N THR A 40 -14.81 8.40 18.86
CA THR A 40 -15.91 7.43 18.80
C THR A 40 -17.05 7.86 19.72
N ALA A 41 -18.20 8.19 19.13
CA ALA A 41 -19.40 8.51 19.88
C ALA A 41 -20.14 7.21 20.31
N PRO A 42 -20.66 7.13 21.55
CA PRO A 42 -21.38 5.94 22.03
C PRO A 42 -22.59 5.56 21.18
N GLU A 43 -23.27 6.56 20.62
CA GLU A 43 -24.40 6.40 19.71
C GLU A 43 -24.05 5.71 18.39
N ASP A 44 -22.83 5.91 17.87
CA ASP A 44 -22.38 5.25 16.65
C ASP A 44 -22.00 3.80 16.93
N VAL A 45 -21.42 3.52 18.09
CA VAL A 45 -21.13 2.16 18.56
C VAL A 45 -22.42 1.38 18.83
N ALA A 46 -23.45 2.04 19.36
CA ALA A 46 -24.75 1.43 19.60
C ALA A 46 -25.45 1.00 18.29
N LYS A 47 -25.35 1.81 17.23
CA LYS A 47 -25.85 1.45 15.88
C LYS A 47 -25.11 0.23 15.31
N ALA A 48 -23.88 0.01 15.75
CA ALA A 48 -22.99 -1.06 15.32
C ALA A 48 -22.95 -2.25 16.30
N ALA A 49 -24.02 -2.48 17.07
CA ALA A 49 -24.13 -3.59 18.02
C ALA A 49 -22.98 -3.66 19.06
N GLY A 50 -22.48 -2.50 19.50
CA GLY A 50 -21.38 -2.43 20.47
C GLY A 50 -19.98 -2.43 19.85
N ILE A 51 -19.87 -2.48 18.51
CA ILE A 51 -18.58 -2.58 17.82
C ILE A 51 -18.14 -1.22 17.30
N ASN A 52 -16.89 -0.86 17.56
CA ASN A 52 -16.28 0.30 16.93
C ASN A 52 -15.85 -0.02 15.49
N ILE A 53 -16.74 0.24 14.53
CA ILE A 53 -16.49 -0.07 13.10
C ILE A 53 -15.29 0.71 12.56
N ASN A 54 -15.10 1.97 12.97
CA ASN A 54 -13.98 2.79 12.50
C ASN A 54 -12.64 2.15 12.91
N LEU A 55 -12.52 1.74 14.17
CA LEU A 55 -11.30 1.11 14.67
C LEU A 55 -11.00 -0.21 13.95
N TRP A 56 -11.98 -1.12 13.87
CA TRP A 56 -11.78 -2.42 13.23
C TRP A 56 -11.53 -2.33 11.73
N SER A 57 -12.22 -1.43 11.04
CA SER A 57 -11.98 -1.15 9.63
C SER A 57 -10.58 -0.58 9.42
N GLY A 58 -10.17 0.38 10.24
CA GLY A 58 -8.81 0.95 10.22
C GLY A 58 -7.73 -0.12 10.40
N VAL A 59 -7.88 -0.99 11.40
CA VAL A 59 -6.96 -2.13 11.62
C VAL A 59 -6.92 -3.06 10.39
N GLY A 60 -8.08 -3.44 9.86
CA GLY A 60 -8.16 -4.29 8.66
C GLY A 60 -7.46 -3.67 7.46
N MET A 61 -7.62 -2.37 7.25
CA MET A 61 -6.95 -1.63 6.18
C MET A 61 -5.43 -1.59 6.36
N LEU A 62 -4.93 -1.42 7.58
CA LEU A 62 -3.48 -1.44 7.86
C LEU A 62 -2.88 -2.84 7.63
N VAL A 63 -3.59 -3.90 8.00
CA VAL A 63 -3.19 -5.28 7.68
C VAL A 63 -3.13 -5.47 6.16
N PHE A 64 -4.15 -5.02 5.43
CA PHE A 64 -4.17 -5.09 3.96
C PHE A 64 -3.01 -4.32 3.32
N THR A 65 -2.71 -3.10 3.79
CA THR A 65 -1.53 -2.34 3.39
C THR A 65 -0.25 -3.12 3.61
N ALA A 66 -0.05 -3.72 4.79
CA ALA A 66 1.16 -4.47 5.11
C ALA A 66 1.36 -5.66 4.15
N LEU A 67 0.28 -6.37 3.81
CA LEU A 67 0.30 -7.47 2.84
C LEU A 67 0.69 -6.98 1.44
N PHE A 68 0.11 -5.86 0.98
CA PHE A 68 0.41 -5.30 -0.34
C PHE A 68 1.84 -4.78 -0.46
N VAL A 69 2.34 -4.09 0.58
CA VAL A 69 3.73 -3.63 0.63
C VAL A 69 4.69 -4.81 0.62
N LEU A 70 4.41 -5.85 1.43
CA LEU A 70 5.21 -7.07 1.44
C LEU A 70 5.21 -7.74 0.06
N TRP A 71 4.06 -7.86 -0.58
CA TRP A 71 3.96 -8.47 -1.91
C TRP A 71 4.69 -7.65 -3.00
N ALA A 72 4.57 -6.32 -2.98
CA ALA A 72 5.29 -5.45 -3.89
C ALA A 72 6.81 -5.58 -3.73
N ARG A 73 7.29 -5.72 -2.47
CA ARG A 73 8.70 -5.94 -2.14
C ARG A 73 9.20 -7.32 -2.58
N LEU A 74 8.39 -8.37 -2.38
CA LEU A 74 8.75 -9.74 -2.77
C LEU A 74 8.72 -9.96 -4.29
N ARG A 75 7.90 -9.19 -5.03
CA ARG A 75 7.71 -9.38 -6.47
C ARG A 75 7.79 -8.06 -7.24
N PRO A 76 8.99 -7.43 -7.33
CA PRO A 76 9.16 -6.14 -8.00
C PRO A 76 8.95 -6.26 -9.51
N ILE A 77 8.27 -5.27 -10.10
CA ILE A 77 8.08 -5.16 -11.55
C ILE A 77 9.35 -4.55 -12.16
N ARG A 78 9.93 -5.24 -13.13
CA ARG A 78 11.09 -4.77 -13.91
C ARG A 78 10.60 -4.33 -15.27
N VAL A 79 10.94 -3.12 -15.69
CA VAL A 79 10.70 -2.64 -17.04
C VAL A 79 11.98 -2.89 -17.85
N PRO A 80 11.93 -3.61 -18.99
CA PRO A 80 13.09 -3.76 -19.86
C PRO A 80 13.50 -2.41 -20.46
N ASP A 81 14.80 -2.11 -20.50
CA ASP A 81 15.30 -0.91 -21.17
C ASP A 81 15.17 -1.07 -22.69
N GLU A 82 14.51 -0.11 -23.34
CA GLU A 82 14.20 -0.05 -24.78
C GLU A 82 15.43 0.27 -25.67
N SER A 83 16.57 -0.37 -25.40
CA SER A 83 17.82 -0.17 -26.16
C SER A 83 18.09 -1.26 -27.21
N ALA A 84 17.09 -2.07 -27.57
CA ALA A 84 17.24 -3.20 -28.50
C ALA A 84 16.88 -2.89 -29.97
N HIS A 85 16.80 -1.62 -30.36
CA HIS A 85 16.64 -1.21 -31.76
C HIS A 85 17.68 -0.13 -32.12
N GLN A 86 18.94 -0.56 -32.27
CA GLN A 86 19.93 0.09 -33.13
C GLN A 86 20.59 -0.96 -34.01
#